data_AF-A0A6A6UCW5-F1
#
_entry.id   AF-A0A6A6UCW5-F1
#
_cell.length_a   1.000
_cell.length_b   1.000
_cell.length_c   1.000
_cell.angle_alpha   90.00
_cell.angle_beta   90.00
_cell.angle_gamma   90.00
#
_symmetry.space_group_name_H-M   'P 1'
#
loop_
_entity.id
_entity.type
_entity.pdbx_description
1 polymer ?
#
loop_
_entity_poly.entity_id
_entity_poly.type
_entity_poly.pdbx_seq_one_letter_code
_entity_poly.pdbx_strand_id
1 'polypeptide(L)'
;ICYYSAGSAENWRSDYGSFSSSDKGEGLQGWAGENWLNIRSNNVLNVMKKRIDLASQKGCDAIDPDNMDAYDNGGGGFSLTQDDSVKYLKSMASYAAAKGMSTGLKNAQAILGDVLSNVQFAINEECAVTEDTKCSEYDSLLSAGKALFHIVSYSADISTTSTNNM
;
A
#
# COMPACT_ATOMS: atom_id res chain seq x y z
N ILE A 1 -8.40 10.22 3.71
CA ILE A 1 -7.66 9.12 3.04
C ILE A 1 -8.03 7.83 3.75
N CYS A 2 -8.43 6.78 3.03
CA CYS A 2 -8.87 5.52 3.59
C CYS A 2 -7.92 4.39 3.19
N TYR A 3 -7.23 3.85 4.19
CA TYR A 3 -6.30 2.73 4.08
C TYR A 3 -7.04 1.41 3.85
N TYR A 4 -6.47 0.57 2.98
CA TYR A 4 -6.69 -0.87 2.97
C TYR A 4 -5.50 -1.56 2.30
N SER A 5 -5.20 -2.80 2.69
CA SER A 5 -4.23 -3.59 1.94
C SER A 5 -4.83 -4.03 0.60
N ALA A 6 -4.18 -3.65 -0.50
CA ALA A 6 -4.60 -4.00 -1.86
C ALA A 6 -3.82 -5.20 -2.44
N GLY A 7 -2.59 -5.42 -1.97
CA GLY A 7 -1.75 -6.54 -2.40
C GLY A 7 -1.66 -7.69 -1.40
N SER A 8 -2.35 -7.63 -0.26
CA SER A 8 -2.45 -8.77 0.67
C SER A 8 -3.88 -9.02 1.16
N ALA A 9 -4.14 -10.26 1.59
CA ALA A 9 -5.36 -10.70 2.21
C ALA A 9 -5.15 -10.85 3.71
N GLU A 10 -5.90 -10.07 4.48
CA GLU A 10 -5.87 -10.02 5.95
C GLU A 10 -7.01 -10.88 6.53
N ASN A 11 -6.70 -11.96 7.27
CA ASN A 11 -7.72 -12.91 7.73
C ASN A 11 -8.74 -12.37 8.74
N TRP A 12 -8.45 -11.20 9.32
CA TRP A 12 -9.33 -10.49 10.26
C TRP A 12 -10.32 -9.55 9.56
N ARG A 13 -10.23 -9.36 8.23
CA ARG A 13 -11.20 -8.54 7.50
C ARG A 13 -12.48 -9.33 7.23
N SER A 14 -13.62 -8.65 7.38
CA SER A 14 -14.94 -9.26 7.18
C SER A 14 -15.16 -9.82 5.77
N ASP A 15 -14.41 -9.33 4.77
CA ASP A 15 -14.49 -9.75 3.38
C ASP A 15 -13.43 -10.79 2.99
N TYR A 16 -12.61 -11.29 3.94
CA TYR A 16 -11.52 -12.24 3.68
C TYR A 16 -11.97 -13.51 2.94
N GLY A 17 -13.19 -13.97 3.21
CA GLY A 17 -13.82 -15.10 2.54
C GLY A 17 -14.18 -14.87 1.07
N SER A 18 -14.05 -13.63 0.57
CA SER A 18 -14.30 -13.30 -0.85
C SER A 18 -13.12 -13.69 -1.76
N PHE A 19 -11.94 -13.89 -1.20
CA PHE A 19 -10.76 -14.35 -1.94
C PHE A 19 -10.76 -15.88 -2.01
N SER A 20 -10.52 -16.43 -3.18
CA SER A 20 -10.36 -17.88 -3.35
C SER A 20 -9.01 -18.34 -2.77
N SER A 21 -8.81 -19.66 -2.66
CA SER A 21 -7.51 -20.21 -2.31
C SER A 21 -6.43 -19.88 -3.35
N SER A 22 -6.78 -19.82 -4.64
CA SER A 22 -5.84 -19.49 -5.73
C SER A 22 -5.45 -18.01 -5.77
N ASP A 23 -6.16 -17.15 -5.05
CA ASP A 23 -5.84 -15.73 -4.93
C ASP A 23 -4.75 -15.46 -3.88
N LYS A 24 -4.51 -16.40 -2.95
CA LYS A 24 -3.61 -16.19 -1.80
C LYS A 24 -2.30 -16.93 -2.01
N GLY A 25 -1.20 -16.21 -1.85
CA GLY A 25 0.15 -16.71 -2.01
C GLY A 25 0.85 -16.87 -0.67
N GLU A 26 2.14 -16.53 -0.66
CA GLU A 26 2.99 -16.64 0.53
C GLU A 26 2.50 -15.74 1.67
N GLY A 27 2.78 -16.16 2.91
CA GLY A 27 2.50 -15.35 4.09
C GLY A 27 3.38 -14.09 4.09
N LEU A 28 2.79 -12.94 4.41
CA LEU A 28 3.51 -11.68 4.48
C LEU A 28 4.37 -11.66 5.76
N GLN A 29 5.69 -11.45 5.60
CA GLN A 29 6.63 -11.58 6.71
C GLN A 29 6.38 -10.51 7.78
N GLY A 30 6.32 -10.94 9.05
CA GLY A 30 6.03 -10.04 10.17
C GLY A 30 4.54 -9.87 10.49
N TRP A 31 3.64 -10.36 9.63
CA TRP A 31 2.20 -10.15 9.75
C TRP A 31 1.44 -11.49 9.73
N ALA A 32 1.22 -12.06 10.91
CA ALA A 32 0.56 -13.37 11.04
C ALA A 32 -0.90 -13.30 10.59
N GLY A 33 -1.30 -14.20 9.68
CA GLY A 33 -2.65 -14.23 9.12
C GLY A 33 -2.85 -13.33 7.89
N GLU A 34 -1.76 -12.80 7.35
CA GLU A 34 -1.73 -12.00 6.13
C GLU A 34 -1.00 -12.73 5.01
N ASN A 35 -1.57 -12.76 3.81
CA ASN A 35 -1.00 -13.44 2.65
C ASN A 35 -0.94 -12.51 1.45
N TRP A 36 0.13 -12.56 0.66
CA TRP A 36 0.20 -11.88 -0.62
C TRP A 36 -0.95 -12.30 -1.55
N LEU A 37 -1.45 -11.36 -2.34
CA LEU A 37 -2.52 -11.60 -3.31
C LEU A 37 -1.97 -11.76 -4.71
N ASN A 38 -2.57 -12.66 -5.50
CA ASN A 38 -2.35 -12.69 -6.94
C ASN A 38 -3.07 -11.51 -7.60
N ILE A 39 -2.39 -10.36 -7.69
CA ILE A 39 -2.94 -9.11 -8.23
C ILE A 39 -3.34 -9.16 -9.71
N ARG A 40 -3.01 -10.24 -10.43
CA ARG A 40 -3.51 -10.52 -11.79
C ARG A 40 -4.93 -11.10 -11.80
N SER A 41 -5.42 -11.55 -10.64
CA SER A 41 -6.74 -12.16 -10.51
C SER A 41 -7.86 -11.13 -10.64
N ASN A 42 -8.81 -11.40 -11.54
CA ASN A 42 -10.04 -10.60 -11.64
C ASN A 42 -10.84 -10.64 -10.33
N ASN A 43 -10.79 -11.74 -9.57
CA ASN A 43 -11.48 -11.81 -8.28
C ASN A 43 -10.87 -10.84 -7.28
N VAL A 44 -9.54 -10.81 -7.17
CA VAL A 44 -8.81 -9.86 -6.32
C VAL A 44 -9.16 -8.41 -6.67
N LEU A 45 -9.12 -8.05 -7.96
CA LEU A 45 -9.50 -6.71 -8.39
C LEU A 45 -10.96 -6.38 -8.07
N ASN A 46 -11.88 -7.36 -8.20
CA ASN A 46 -13.29 -7.15 -7.85
C ASN A 46 -13.50 -6.95 -6.34
N VAL A 47 -12.73 -7.64 -5.48
CA VAL A 47 -12.75 -7.38 -4.04
C VAL A 47 -12.26 -5.97 -3.74
N MET A 48 -11.17 -5.52 -4.36
CA MET A 48 -10.70 -4.14 -4.17
C MET A 48 -11.67 -3.10 -4.67
N LYS A 49 -12.35 -3.33 -5.81
CA LYS A 49 -13.43 -2.43 -6.27
C LYS A 49 -14.55 -2.29 -5.25
N LYS A 50 -14.94 -3.38 -4.56
CA LYS A 50 -15.91 -3.32 -3.45
C LYS A 50 -15.38 -2.54 -2.25
N ARG A 51 -14.08 -2.64 -1.95
CA ARG A 51 -13.43 -1.81 -0.90
C ARG A 51 -13.41 -0.33 -1.29
N ILE A 52 -13.13 -0.01 -2.56
CA ILE A 52 -13.19 1.36 -3.10
C ILE A 52 -14.64 1.88 -3.06
N ASP A 53 -15.64 1.06 -3.40
CA ASP A 53 -17.05 1.42 -3.25
C ASP A 53 -17.40 1.75 -1.81
N LEU A 54 -16.95 0.94 -0.86
CA LEU A 54 -17.14 1.20 0.57
C LEU A 54 -16.45 2.50 1.02
N ALA A 55 -15.24 2.76 0.54
CA ALA A 55 -14.53 4.01 0.83
C ALA A 55 -15.32 5.23 0.31
N SER A 56 -15.82 5.17 -0.92
CA SER A 56 -16.67 6.21 -1.50
C SER A 56 -17.96 6.40 -0.68
N GLN A 57 -18.64 5.32 -0.30
CA GLN A 57 -19.86 5.37 0.53
C GLN A 57 -19.60 5.98 1.92
N LYS A 58 -18.39 5.82 2.46
CA LYS A 58 -17.97 6.42 3.74
C LYS A 58 -17.49 7.86 3.61
N GLY A 59 -17.48 8.43 2.40
CA GLY A 59 -17.04 9.82 2.17
C GLY A 59 -15.53 9.99 2.18
N CYS A 60 -14.76 8.96 1.87
CA CYS A 60 -13.31 9.08 1.74
C CYS A 60 -12.96 9.96 0.52
N ASP A 61 -12.01 10.90 0.68
CA ASP A 61 -11.51 11.71 -0.45
C ASP A 61 -10.44 10.99 -1.30
N ALA A 62 -9.82 9.96 -0.72
CA ALA A 62 -8.74 9.22 -1.36
C ALA A 62 -8.59 7.82 -0.79
N ILE A 63 -8.01 6.92 -1.58
CA ILE A 63 -7.57 5.59 -1.17
C ILE A 63 -6.06 5.54 -0.93
N ASP A 64 -5.67 4.73 0.05
CA ASP A 64 -4.28 4.35 0.35
C ASP A 64 -4.16 2.83 0.23
N PRO A 65 -3.87 2.31 -0.99
CA PRO A 65 -3.73 0.89 -1.25
C PRO A 65 -2.33 0.38 -0.87
N ASP A 66 -2.24 -0.39 0.21
CA ASP A 66 -0.97 -0.94 0.71
C ASP A 66 -0.55 -2.26 0.00
N ASN A 67 0.70 -2.66 0.22
CA ASN A 67 1.30 -3.92 -0.22
C ASN A 67 1.40 -4.05 -1.74
N MET A 68 1.70 -2.94 -2.44
CA MET A 68 1.82 -2.88 -3.90
C MET A 68 3.20 -3.33 -4.43
N ASP A 69 4.06 -3.83 -3.54
CA ASP A 69 5.48 -4.13 -3.74
C ASP A 69 5.78 -5.64 -3.59
N ALA A 70 4.79 -6.50 -3.82
CA ALA A 70 4.96 -7.96 -3.78
C ALA A 70 6.09 -8.45 -4.72
N TYR A 71 6.37 -7.73 -5.81
CA TYR A 71 7.44 -8.03 -6.75
C TYR A 71 8.84 -7.96 -6.12
N ASP A 72 9.04 -7.11 -5.11
CA ASP A 72 10.27 -7.00 -4.33
C ASP A 72 10.26 -7.93 -3.09
N ASN A 73 9.17 -8.68 -2.89
CA ASN A 73 8.96 -9.59 -1.77
C ASN A 73 8.76 -11.04 -2.26
N GLY A 74 9.70 -11.53 -3.06
CA GLY A 74 9.65 -12.90 -3.61
C GLY A 74 8.55 -13.10 -4.67
N GLY A 75 7.98 -12.02 -5.21
CA GLY A 75 6.85 -12.08 -6.14
C GLY A 75 5.55 -12.57 -5.48
N GLY A 76 5.46 -12.53 -4.14
CA GLY A 76 4.29 -12.94 -3.36
C GLY A 76 3.91 -14.42 -3.49
N GLY A 77 4.82 -15.29 -3.95
CA GLY A 77 4.53 -16.69 -4.28
C GLY A 77 3.89 -16.90 -5.68
N PHE A 78 3.79 -15.84 -6.49
CA PHE A 78 3.18 -15.88 -7.83
C PHE A 78 4.11 -15.41 -8.96
N SER A 79 5.37 -15.09 -8.62
CA SER A 79 6.32 -14.43 -9.52
C SER A 79 5.77 -13.11 -10.09
N LEU A 80 5.15 -12.31 -9.22
CA LEU A 80 4.64 -10.98 -9.58
C LEU A 80 5.78 -10.05 -9.98
N THR A 81 5.50 -9.23 -10.99
CA THR A 81 6.44 -8.25 -11.54
C THR A 81 6.00 -6.82 -11.20
N GLN A 82 6.91 -5.85 -11.43
CA GLN A 82 6.58 -4.43 -11.40
C GLN A 82 5.41 -4.10 -12.34
N ASP A 83 5.43 -4.64 -13.57
CA ASP A 83 4.37 -4.47 -14.57
C ASP A 83 2.99 -4.94 -14.07
N ASP A 84 2.94 -6.04 -13.32
CA ASP A 84 1.69 -6.53 -12.73
C ASP A 84 1.14 -5.51 -11.73
N SER A 85 2.00 -4.93 -10.91
CA SER A 85 1.64 -3.92 -9.91
C SER A 85 1.23 -2.61 -10.55
N VAL A 86 1.92 -2.18 -11.62
CA VAL A 86 1.55 -1.02 -12.44
C VAL A 86 0.14 -1.17 -13.02
N LYS A 87 -0.15 -2.31 -13.68
CA LYS A 87 -1.47 -2.56 -14.29
C LYS A 87 -2.58 -2.60 -13.24
N TYR A 88 -2.30 -3.23 -12.11
CA TYR A 88 -3.24 -3.35 -11.01
C TYR A 88 -3.54 -2.00 -10.34
N LEU A 89 -2.51 -1.21 -10.02
CA LEU A 89 -2.66 0.12 -9.45
C LEU A 89 -3.42 1.06 -10.41
N LYS A 90 -3.08 1.06 -11.70
CA LYS A 90 -3.78 1.85 -12.72
C LYS A 90 -5.27 1.52 -12.79
N SER A 91 -5.61 0.23 -12.66
CA SER A 91 -6.99 -0.24 -12.65
C SER A 91 -7.76 0.26 -11.41
N MET A 92 -7.13 0.22 -10.23
CA MET A 92 -7.72 0.76 -9.00
C MET A 92 -7.84 2.28 -9.04
N ALA A 93 -6.80 2.98 -9.49
CA ALA A 93 -6.77 4.44 -9.60
C ALA A 93 -7.85 4.96 -10.54
N SER A 94 -8.04 4.31 -11.70
CA SER A 94 -9.12 4.63 -12.63
C SER A 94 -10.50 4.42 -12.00
N TYR A 95 -10.69 3.33 -11.24
CA TYR A 95 -11.96 3.05 -10.56
C TYR A 95 -12.25 4.04 -9.42
N ALA A 96 -11.23 4.40 -8.63
CA ALA A 96 -11.34 5.41 -7.58
C ALA A 96 -11.63 6.81 -8.15
N ALA A 97 -10.96 7.19 -9.25
CA ALA A 97 -11.21 8.46 -9.93
C ALA A 97 -12.65 8.57 -10.45
N ALA A 98 -13.22 7.47 -10.97
CA ALA A 98 -14.63 7.42 -11.38
C ALA A 98 -15.62 7.61 -10.20
N LYS A 99 -15.14 7.46 -8.96
CA LYS A 99 -15.88 7.72 -7.72
C LYS A 99 -15.54 9.08 -7.10
N GLY A 100 -14.75 9.91 -7.79
CA GLY A 100 -14.30 11.21 -7.30
C GLY A 100 -13.20 11.16 -6.26
N MET A 101 -12.53 10.02 -6.08
CA MET A 101 -11.47 9.84 -5.08
C MET A 101 -10.08 9.86 -5.71
N SER A 102 -9.11 10.41 -4.97
CA SER A 102 -7.69 10.33 -5.30
C SER A 102 -7.08 8.97 -4.93
N THR A 103 -5.90 8.65 -5.46
CA THR A 103 -5.14 7.42 -5.15
C THR A 103 -3.71 7.74 -4.74
N GLY A 104 -3.23 7.10 -3.67
CA GLY A 104 -1.84 7.16 -3.24
C GLY A 104 -0.99 6.01 -3.79
N LEU A 105 0.34 6.20 -3.80
CA LEU A 105 1.33 5.12 -3.90
C LEU A 105 1.95 4.88 -2.52
N LYS A 106 1.66 3.74 -1.90
CA LYS A 106 2.29 3.33 -0.64
C LYS A 106 3.56 2.54 -0.92
N ASN A 107 4.70 3.01 -0.43
CA ASN A 107 6.03 2.46 -0.71
C ASN A 107 6.24 2.26 -2.23
N ALA A 108 6.64 1.08 -2.69
CA ALA A 108 6.68 0.67 -4.10
C ALA A 108 7.33 1.71 -5.05
N GLN A 109 8.42 2.35 -4.61
CA GLN A 109 9.08 3.45 -5.32
C GLN A 109 9.53 3.04 -6.73
N ALA A 110 9.91 1.78 -6.91
CA ALA A 110 10.37 1.23 -8.18
C ALA A 110 9.35 1.40 -9.31
N ILE A 111 8.04 1.46 -9.01
CA ILE A 111 6.99 1.65 -10.02
C ILE A 111 6.50 3.11 -10.13
N LEU A 112 7.06 4.04 -9.35
CA LEU A 112 6.59 5.43 -9.29
C LEU A 112 6.62 6.10 -10.67
N GLY A 113 7.67 5.89 -11.46
CA GLY A 113 7.77 6.46 -12.81
C GLY A 113 6.61 6.07 -13.73
N ASP A 114 6.17 4.82 -13.66
CA ASP A 114 5.11 4.28 -14.52
C ASP A 114 3.70 4.66 -14.08
N VAL A 115 3.52 5.00 -12.80
CA VAL A 115 2.23 5.32 -12.19
C VAL A 115 2.11 6.77 -11.76
N LEU A 116 3.13 7.61 -12.02
CA LEU A 116 3.16 9.01 -11.59
C LEU A 116 1.91 9.76 -12.04
N SER A 117 1.43 9.54 -13.26
CA SER A 117 0.21 10.21 -13.76
C SER A 117 -1.10 9.74 -13.10
N ASN A 118 -1.08 8.59 -12.41
CA ASN A 118 -2.26 7.93 -11.86
C ASN A 118 -2.47 8.21 -10.36
N VAL A 119 -1.41 8.57 -9.64
CA VAL A 119 -1.46 8.85 -8.19
C VAL A 119 -1.41 10.35 -7.90
N GLN A 120 -1.97 10.78 -6.78
CA GLN A 120 -2.02 12.20 -6.37
C GLN A 120 -1.04 12.52 -5.23
N PHE A 121 -0.57 11.49 -4.54
CA PHE A 121 0.41 11.57 -3.46
C PHE A 121 1.13 10.22 -3.34
N ALA A 122 2.19 10.18 -2.54
CA ALA A 122 2.77 8.95 -2.06
C ALA A 122 2.74 8.92 -0.53
N ILE A 123 2.70 7.71 0.02
CA ILE A 123 2.92 7.45 1.44
C ILE A 123 4.17 6.58 1.51
N ASN A 124 5.13 7.00 2.31
CA ASN A 124 6.35 6.24 2.51
C ASN A 124 6.55 5.94 3.98
N GLU A 125 7.01 4.73 4.27
CA GLU A 125 7.59 4.38 5.56
C GLU A 125 9.12 4.42 5.45
N GLU A 126 9.75 5.15 6.37
CA GLU A 126 11.17 4.99 6.69
C GLU A 126 12.18 5.38 5.59
N CYS A 127 11.85 6.20 4.59
CA CYS A 127 12.86 6.62 3.60
C CYS A 127 14.00 7.45 4.18
N ALA A 128 13.84 8.05 5.36
CA ALA A 128 14.85 8.89 6.01
C ALA A 128 15.67 8.18 7.10
N VAL A 129 15.63 6.83 7.21
CA VAL A 129 16.51 6.13 8.16
C VAL A 129 17.97 6.32 7.75
N THR A 130 18.83 6.46 8.76
CA THR A 130 20.08 7.23 8.75
C THR A 130 21.21 6.73 7.86
N GLU A 131 21.18 5.49 7.36
CA GLU A 131 22.32 4.89 6.67
C GLU A 131 22.20 4.90 5.14
N ASP A 132 21.00 4.73 4.59
CA ASP A 132 20.73 4.68 3.14
C ASP A 132 19.41 5.39 2.82
N THR A 133 19.36 6.72 2.96
CA THR A 133 18.13 7.45 2.69
C THR A 133 17.64 7.20 1.26
N LYS A 134 16.41 6.69 1.13
CA LYS A 134 15.74 6.44 -0.15
C LYS A 134 14.74 7.54 -0.52
N CYS A 135 14.76 8.67 0.19
CA CYS A 135 13.76 9.71 -0.03
C CYS A 135 13.91 10.38 -1.41
N SER A 136 15.11 10.38 -2.00
CA SER A 136 15.35 10.91 -3.35
C SER A 136 14.62 10.10 -4.44
N GLU A 137 14.20 8.87 -4.17
CA GLU A 137 13.39 8.08 -5.11
C GLU A 137 12.01 8.74 -5.36
N TYR A 138 11.58 9.65 -4.48
CA TYR A 138 10.35 10.44 -4.63
C TYR A 138 10.56 11.82 -5.28
N ASP A 139 11.77 12.17 -5.74
CA ASP A 139 12.04 13.49 -6.34
C ASP A 139 11.15 13.78 -7.55
N SER A 140 10.82 12.76 -8.34
CA SER A 140 9.90 12.88 -9.49
C SER A 140 8.46 13.20 -9.06
N LEU A 141 8.01 12.66 -7.93
CA LEU A 141 6.71 12.97 -7.33
C LEU A 141 6.66 14.43 -6.86
N LEU A 142 7.69 14.86 -6.12
CA LEU A 142 7.80 16.22 -5.58
C LEU A 142 7.92 17.25 -6.71
N SER A 143 8.71 16.95 -7.74
CA SER A 143 8.87 17.79 -8.94
C SER A 143 7.56 17.93 -9.73
N ALA A 144 6.67 16.93 -9.64
CA ALA A 144 5.32 17.00 -10.22
C ALA A 144 4.31 17.74 -9.33
N GLY A 145 4.75 18.36 -8.22
CA GLY A 145 3.90 19.10 -7.29
C GLY A 145 3.01 18.23 -6.42
N LYS A 146 3.35 16.95 -6.24
CA LYS A 146 2.57 15.98 -5.46
C LYS A 146 3.14 15.78 -4.07
N ALA A 147 2.27 15.53 -3.09
CA ALA A 147 2.67 15.38 -1.70
C ALA A 147 3.30 14.01 -1.42
N LEU A 148 4.33 14.00 -0.57
CA LEU A 148 4.86 12.81 0.09
C LEU A 148 4.46 12.85 1.57
N PHE A 149 3.60 11.94 2.00
CA PHE A 149 3.31 11.73 3.42
C PHE A 149 4.30 10.70 3.97
N HIS A 150 5.27 11.18 4.73
CA HIS A 150 6.36 10.34 5.23
C HIS A 150 6.10 9.92 6.69
N ILE A 151 6.21 8.62 6.96
CA ILE A 151 6.06 8.00 8.27
C ILE A 151 7.46 7.58 8.74
N VAL A 152 7.84 8.00 9.95
CA VAL A 152 9.10 7.63 10.61
C VAL A 152 8.77 7.10 12.00
N SER A 153 9.33 5.95 12.34
CA SER A 153 9.36 5.45 13.70
C SER A 153 10.66 5.89 14.37
N TYR A 154 10.53 6.51 15.53
CA TYR A 154 11.65 6.74 16.43
C TYR A 154 11.55 5.68 17.51
N SER A 155 12.62 4.90 17.70
CA SER A 155 12.83 4.18 18.95
C SER A 155 13.11 5.22 20.05
N ALA A 156 12.06 5.82 20.60
CA ALA A 156 12.21 6.43 21.90
C ALA A 156 12.49 5.30 22.87
N ASP A 157 13.73 5.21 23.38
CA ASP A 157 13.94 4.62 24.70
C ASP A 157 13.12 5.47 25.66
N ILE A 158 11.86 5.09 25.89
CA ILE A 158 11.07 5.61 27.00
C ILE A 158 11.64 4.94 28.24
N SER A 159 12.85 5.35 28.63
CA SER A 159 13.38 5.14 29.95
C SER A 159 12.46 5.87 30.92
N THR A 160 11.50 5.14 31.48
CA THR A 160 10.74 5.60 32.64
C THR A 160 11.70 5.63 33.82
N THR A 161 12.51 6.68 33.91
CA THR A 161 13.19 7.02 35.16
C THR A 161 12.11 7.42 36.15
N SER A 162 11.67 6.43 36.92
CA SER A 162 10.85 6.64 38.11
C SER A 162 11.72 7.35 39.14
N THR A 163 11.62 8.68 39.20
CA THR A 163 12.10 9.44 40.34
C THR A 163 11.16 9.16 41.52
N ASN A 164 11.43 8.08 42.24
CA ASN A 164 10.92 7.91 43.59
C ASN A 164 11.57 8.99 44.47
N ASN A 165 10.84 10.08 44.69
CA ASN A 165 11.10 10.98 45.81
C ASN A 165 10.78 10.21 47.10
N MET A 166 11.82 10.01 47.94
CA MET A 166 11.70 9.88 49.39
C MET A 166 12.47 11.02 50.03
#